data_AF-A0A4D8QB11-F1
#
_entry.id   AF-A0A4D8QB11-F1
#
_cell.length_a   1.000
_cell.length_b   1.000
_cell.length_c   1.000
_cell.angle_alpha   90.00
_cell.angle_beta   90.00
_cell.angle_gamma   90.00
#
_symmetry.space_group_name_H-M   'P 1'
#
loop_
_entity.id
_entity.type
_entity.pdbx_description
1 polymer ?
#
loop_
_entity_poly.entity_id
_entity_poly.type
_entity_poly.pdbx_seq_one_letter_code
_entity_poly.pdbx_strand_id
1 'polypeptide(L)'
;MIATHDLTPDDLRVIRAAKRRLEPYYVDCIDDMARRAKVKSGDHLLASLLAGDPARVHLVRKTVVHFYRGMAANRDTGPRLPPAAGAAVPLAA
;
A
#
# COMPACT_ATOMS: atom_id res chain seq x y z
N MET A 1 -17.97 8.82 9.33
CA MET A 1 -17.52 8.11 10.56
C MET A 1 -17.08 6.72 10.14
N ILE A 2 -15.78 6.42 10.14
CA ILE A 2 -15.29 5.07 9.82
C ILE A 2 -15.34 4.29 11.12
N ALA A 3 -16.13 3.22 11.17
CA ALA A 3 -16.27 2.35 12.33
C ALA A 3 -14.88 1.91 12.81
N THR A 4 -14.57 2.22 14.07
CA THR A 4 -13.41 1.70 14.77
C THR A 4 -13.68 0.22 15.06
N HIS A 5 -13.56 -0.63 14.04
CA HIS A 5 -13.67 -2.07 14.20
C HIS A 5 -12.44 -2.52 14.99
N ASP A 6 -12.65 -2.91 16.25
CA ASP A 6 -11.59 -3.49 17.07
C ASP A 6 -11.31 -4.90 16.55
N LEU A 7 -10.03 -5.26 16.45
CA LEU A 7 -9.61 -6.56 15.91
C LEU A 7 -10.12 -7.67 16.81
N THR A 8 -10.93 -8.57 16.25
CA THR A 8 -11.41 -9.72 17.03
C THR A 8 -10.26 -10.73 17.25
N PRO A 9 -10.39 -11.64 18.24
CA PRO A 9 -9.41 -12.71 18.43
C PRO A 9 -9.23 -13.60 17.20
N ASP A 10 -10.27 -13.70 16.37
CA ASP A 10 -10.23 -14.45 15.11
C ASP A 10 -9.43 -13.69 14.05
N ASP A 11 -9.65 -12.38 13.91
CA ASP A 11 -8.84 -11.52 13.04
C ASP A 11 -7.34 -11.63 13.37
N LEU A 12 -6.99 -11.65 14.66
CA LEU A 12 -5.61 -11.81 15.10
C LEU A 12 -5.01 -13.16 14.69
N ARG A 13 -5.80 -14.24 14.71
CA ARG A 13 -5.37 -15.55 14.22
C ARG A 13 -5.16 -15.54 12.71
N VAL A 14 -6.09 -14.94 11.97
CA VAL A 14 -6.03 -14.81 10.51
C VAL A 14 -4.83 -13.93 10.09
N ILE A 15 -4.63 -12.78 10.74
CA ILE A 15 -3.46 -11.89 10.56
C ILE A 15 -2.17 -12.67 10.79
N ARG A 16 -2.06 -13.42 11.90
CA ARG A 16 -0.86 -14.17 12.22
C ARG A 16 -0.58 -15.25 11.18
N ALA A 17 -1.62 -15.95 10.71
CA ALA A 17 -1.50 -16.95 9.64
C ALA A 17 -1.09 -16.31 8.31
N ALA A 18 -1.64 -15.14 7.98
CA ALA A 18 -1.29 -14.38 6.79
C ALA A 18 0.15 -13.86 6.84
N LYS A 19 0.59 -13.28 7.95
CA LYS A 19 1.97 -12.81 8.15
C LYS A 19 3.00 -13.93 8.00
N ARG A 20 2.68 -15.17 8.39
CA ARG A 20 3.57 -16.33 8.15
C ARG A 20 3.72 -16.69 6.66
N ARG A 21 2.73 -16.35 5.83
CA ARG A 21 2.73 -16.59 4.38
C ARG A 21 3.16 -15.37 3.57
N LEU A 22 3.23 -14.21 4.20
CA LEU A 22 3.62 -12.95 3.59
C LEU A 22 5.11 -12.73 3.83
N GLU A 23 5.85 -12.31 2.80
CA GLU A 23 7.26 -11.97 2.98
C GLU A 23 7.38 -10.68 3.81
N PRO A 24 8.43 -10.54 4.65
CA PRO A 24 8.59 -9.40 5.56
C PRO A 24 8.45 -8.05 4.86
N TYR A 25 8.98 -7.93 3.64
CA TYR A 25 8.88 -6.73 2.80
C TYR A 25 7.44 -6.23 2.61
N TYR A 26 6.49 -7.14 2.34
CA TYR A 26 5.09 -6.74 2.16
C TYR A 26 4.44 -6.31 3.48
N VAL A 27 4.90 -6.82 4.62
CA VAL A 27 4.41 -6.40 5.94
C VAL A 27 4.78 -4.92 6.17
N ASP A 28 6.05 -4.57 5.91
CA ASP A 28 6.53 -3.19 6.02
C ASP A 28 5.76 -2.24 5.08
N CYS A 29 5.50 -2.68 3.85
CA CYS A 29 4.67 -1.93 2.89
C CYS A 29 3.25 -1.70 3.40
N ILE A 30 2.64 -2.69 4.05
CA ILE A 30 1.27 -2.57 4.58
C ILE A 30 1.23 -1.58 5.76
N ASP A 31 2.25 -1.57 6.62
CA ASP A 31 2.38 -0.57 7.67
C ASP A 31 2.55 0.84 7.10
N ASP A 32 3.36 1.00 6.04
CA ASP A 32 3.48 2.29 5.34
C ASP A 32 2.17 2.73 4.67
N MET A 33 1.46 1.81 4.01
CA MET A 33 0.13 2.06 3.44
C MET A 33 -0.88 2.49 4.51
N ALA A 34 -0.88 1.83 5.67
CA ALA A 34 -1.78 2.17 6.77
C ALA A 34 -1.50 3.58 7.31
N ARG A 35 -0.21 3.96 7.48
CA ARG A 35 0.18 5.32 7.86
C ARG A 35 -0.33 6.36 6.85
N ARG A 36 -0.15 6.12 5.55
CA ARG A 36 -0.60 7.04 4.48
C ARG A 36 -2.12 7.15 4.39
N ALA A 37 -2.83 6.04 4.58
CA ALA A 37 -4.29 5.98 4.56
C ALA A 37 -4.94 6.46 5.88
N LYS A 38 -4.14 6.89 6.87
CA LYS A 38 -4.59 7.28 8.22
C LYS A 38 -5.40 6.17 8.91
N VAL A 39 -5.02 4.91 8.68
CA VAL A 39 -5.58 3.73 9.35
C VAL A 39 -4.84 3.50 10.66
N LYS A 40 -5.53 2.96 11.67
CA LYS A 40 -5.02 2.75 13.04
C LYS A 40 -3.72 1.93 13.09
N SER A 41 -3.55 0.95 12.20
CA SER A 41 -2.31 0.15 12.06
C SER A 41 -2.32 -0.69 10.77
N GLY A 42 -1.16 -1.20 10.34
CA GLY A 42 -1.08 -2.18 9.25
C GLY A 42 -1.87 -3.45 9.52
N ASP A 43 -2.02 -3.85 10.78
CA ASP A 43 -2.85 -5.00 11.16
C ASP A 43 -4.35 -4.79 10.90
N HIS A 44 -4.87 -3.58 11.16
CA HIS A 44 -6.26 -3.26 10.83
C HIS A 44 -6.48 -3.21 9.30
N LEU A 45 -5.49 -2.71 8.57
CA LEU A 45 -5.52 -2.72 7.10
C LEU A 45 -5.46 -4.16 6.58
N LEU A 46 -4.61 -5.00 7.15
CA LEU A 46 -4.46 -6.40 6.76
C LEU A 46 -5.73 -7.21 7.08
N ALA A 47 -6.34 -7.04 8.25
CA ALA A 47 -7.64 -7.64 8.57
C ALA A 47 -8.71 -7.23 7.56
N SER A 48 -8.77 -5.95 7.20
CA SER A 48 -9.73 -5.44 6.20
C SER A 48 -9.51 -6.06 4.82
N LEU A 49 -8.26 -6.25 4.40
CA LEU A 49 -7.91 -6.86 3.11
C LEU A 49 -8.16 -8.37 3.09
N LEU A 50 -7.94 -9.06 4.20
CA LEU A 50 -8.17 -10.50 4.33
C LEU A 50 -9.65 -10.83 4.52
N ALA A 51 -10.42 -9.95 5.17
CA ALA A 51 -11.84 -10.15 5.50
C ALA A 51 -12.11 -11.54 6.12
N GLY A 52 -11.27 -11.94 7.08
CA GLY A 52 -11.35 -13.24 7.76
C GLY A 52 -10.76 -14.43 7.00
N ASP A 53 -10.28 -14.27 5.75
CA ASP A 53 -9.76 -15.39 4.95
C ASP A 53 -8.24 -15.30 4.68
N PRO A 54 -7.44 -16.27 5.16
CA PRO A 54 -5.99 -16.28 4.98
C PRO A 54 -5.52 -16.79 3.61
N ALA A 55 -6.40 -17.26 2.73
CA ALA A 55 -6.06 -17.61 1.35
C ALA A 55 -6.00 -16.36 0.44
N ARG A 56 -6.59 -15.25 0.87
CA ARG A 56 -6.55 -13.94 0.19
C ARG A 56 -5.21 -13.20 0.28
N VAL A 57 -4.19 -13.81 0.88
CA VAL A 57 -2.82 -13.26 0.96
C VAL A 57 -2.27 -12.85 -0.42
N HIS A 58 -2.61 -13.59 -1.48
CA HIS A 58 -2.22 -13.22 -2.85
C HIS A 58 -2.84 -11.88 -3.30
N LEU A 59 -4.08 -11.58 -2.89
CA LEU A 59 -4.74 -10.30 -3.16
C LEU A 59 -4.06 -9.18 -2.40
N VAL A 60 -3.63 -9.42 -1.15
CA VAL A 60 -2.87 -8.42 -0.37
C VAL A 60 -1.60 -8.00 -1.13
N ARG A 61 -0.81 -8.97 -1.63
CA ARG A 61 0.39 -8.67 -2.44
C ARG A 61 0.05 -7.85 -3.68
N LYS A 62 -1.01 -8.24 -4.41
CA LYS A 62 -1.49 -7.52 -5.59
C LYS A 62 -1.92 -6.09 -5.27
N THR A 63 -2.62 -5.89 -4.16
CA THR A 63 -3.06 -4.57 -3.68
C THR A 63 -1.89 -3.66 -3.35
N VAL A 64 -0.87 -4.17 -2.65
CA VAL A 64 0.36 -3.42 -2.35
C VAL A 64 1.03 -2.93 -3.64
N VAL A 65 1.19 -3.82 -4.63
CA VAL A 65 1.79 -3.46 -5.93
C VAL A 65 0.97 -2.40 -6.66
N HIS A 66 -0.36 -2.54 -6.72
CA HIS A 66 -1.22 -1.53 -7.36
C HIS A 66 -1.17 -0.18 -6.66
N PHE A 67 -1.13 -0.18 -5.32
CA PHE A 67 -1.05 1.05 -4.53
C PHE A 67 0.22 1.84 -4.86
N TYR A 68 1.39 1.20 -4.81
CA TYR A 68 2.65 1.87 -5.11
C TYR A 68 2.79 2.23 -6.59
N ARG A 69 2.25 1.41 -7.50
CA ARG A 69 2.20 1.76 -8.92
C ARG A 69 1.33 3.00 -9.18
N GLY A 70 0.18 3.10 -8.52
CA GLY A 70 -0.68 4.29 -8.58
C GLY A 70 0.00 5.53 -7.98
N MET A 71 0.71 5.38 -6.87
CA MET A 71 1.51 6.48 -6.31
C MET A 71 2.66 6.92 -7.22
N ALA A 72 3.35 5.99 -7.88
CA ALA A 72 4.40 6.32 -8.83
C ALA A 72 3.82 7.10 -10.01
N ALA A 73 2.69 6.64 -10.58
CA ALA A 73 2.00 7.33 -11.66
C ALA A 73 1.50 8.73 -11.25
N ASN A 74 1.06 8.91 -10.00
CA ASN A 74 0.63 10.22 -9.49
C ASN A 74 1.79 11.16 -9.12
N ARG A 75 3.02 10.64 -8.93
CA ARG A 75 4.22 11.48 -8.77
C ARG A 75 4.61 12.18 -10.06
N ASP A 76 4.27 11.61 -11.22
CA ASP A 76 4.41 12.26 -12.52
C ASP A 76 3.35 13.36 -12.76
N THR A 77 2.36 13.51 -11.86
CA THR A 77 1.32 14.57 -11.88
C THR A 77 1.35 15.49 -10.66
N GLY A 78 2.53 15.75 -10.08
CA GLY A 78 2.74 16.97 -9.30
C GLY A 78 2.48 18.22 -10.17
N PRO A 79 2.28 19.44 -9.61
CA PRO A 79 2.09 20.63 -10.42
C PRO A 79 3.20 20.67 -11.45
N ARG A 80 2.82 20.71 -12.73
CA ARG A 80 3.76 20.92 -13.82
C ARG A 80 4.45 22.25 -13.49
N LEU A 81 5.65 22.20 -12.91
CA LEU A 81 6.54 23.35 -12.96
C LEU A 81 6.56 23.73 -14.44
N PRO A 82 6.24 24.99 -14.80
CA PRO A 82 6.36 25.41 -16.19
C PRO A 82 7.75 24.97 -16.66
N PRO A 83 7.88 24.49 -17.91
CA PRO A 83 9.18 24.04 -18.40
C PRO A 83 10.16 25.13 -18.06
N ALA A 84 11.22 24.78 -17.32
CA ALA A 84 12.30 25.71 -17.08
C ALA A 84 12.72 26.20 -18.46
N ALA A 85 12.41 27.46 -18.74
CA ALA A 85 12.85 28.13 -19.94
C ALA A 85 14.39 28.06 -19.91
N GLY A 86 14.96 27.33 -20.86
CA GLY A 86 16.40 27.30 -21.11
C GLY A 86 17.17 26.16 -20.45
N ALA A 87 17.22 25.01 -21.12
CA ALA A 87 18.46 24.24 -21.22
C ALA A 87 18.44 23.49 -22.56
N ALA A 88 18.98 24.15 -23.57
CA ALA A 88 19.22 23.60 -24.90
C ALA A 88 20.13 22.36 -24.82
N VAL A 89 19.71 21.26 -25.42
CA VAL A 89 20.62 20.22 -25.90
C VAL A 89 20.15 19.78 -27.28
N PRO A 90 20.81 20.24 -28.37
CA PRO A 90 20.69 19.56 -29.65
C PRO A 90 21.63 18.34 -29.63
N LEU A 91 21.06 17.14 -29.66
CA LEU A 91 21.79 15.94 -30.04
C LEU A 91 21.31 15.51 -31.43
N ALA A 92 21.99 16.01 -32.46
CA ALA A 92 21.98 15.46 -33.80
C ALA A 92 23.42 15.53 -34.32
N ALA A 93 24.03 14.35 -34.49
CA ALA A 93 25.25 14.15 -35.25
C ALA A 93 24.87 13.82 -36.71
#